data_AF-A0A2D6GJE4-F1
#
_entry.id   AF-A0A2D6GJE4-F1
#
_cell.length_a   1.000
_cell.length_b   1.000
_cell.length_c   1.000
_cell.angle_alpha   90.00
_cell.angle_beta   90.00
_cell.angle_gamma   90.00
#
_symmetry.space_group_name_H-M   'P 1'
#
loop_
_entity.id
_entity.type
_entity.pdbx_description
1 polymer ?
#
loop_
_entity_poly.entity_id
_entity_poly.type
_entity_poly.pdbx_seq_one_letter_code
_entity_poly.pdbx_strand_id
1 'polypeptide(L)'
;MPLRINFAEGQSDFDISRHLFLEYAETLGFNLCFQGFDEELESLPEEYATPNGCIVLAWDELDCAGCVGLRPLNDTVCEMKRLYVKPA
;
A
#
# COMPACT_ATOMS: atom_id res chain seq x y z
N MET A 1 -3.69 19.28 11.90
CA MET A 1 -2.57 19.79 11.07
C MET A 1 -2.82 19.41 9.61
N PRO A 2 -2.03 19.84 8.61
CA PRO A 2 -2.23 19.36 7.23
C PRO A 2 -1.75 17.91 7.07
N LEU A 3 -2.59 17.08 6.45
CA LEU A 3 -2.23 15.74 5.98
C LEU A 3 -1.05 15.85 4.99
N ARG A 4 -0.05 14.97 5.12
CA ARG A 4 1.08 14.86 4.19
C ARG A 4 0.94 13.59 3.35
N ILE A 5 1.29 13.66 2.08
CA ILE A 5 1.24 12.53 1.16
C ILE A 5 2.63 12.38 0.53
N ASN A 6 3.26 11.22 0.71
CA ASN A 6 4.60 10.93 0.20
C ASN A 6 4.64 9.55 -0.47
N PHE A 7 5.61 9.33 -1.35
CA PHE A 7 5.92 8.01 -1.88
C PHE A 7 6.71 7.19 -0.85
N ALA A 8 6.51 5.88 -0.83
CA ALA A 8 7.33 4.95 -0.07
C ALA A 8 8.68 4.77 -0.78
N GLU A 9 9.78 5.15 -0.12
CA GLU A 9 11.12 5.13 -0.74
C GLU A 9 12.12 4.28 0.06
N GLY A 10 11.76 3.79 1.25
CA GLY A 10 12.64 2.99 2.12
C GLY A 10 11.96 1.81 2.80
N GLN A 11 12.78 0.92 3.39
CA GLN A 11 12.32 -0.29 4.07
C GLN A 11 11.25 0.01 5.13
N SER A 12 11.41 1.08 5.92
CA SER A 12 10.44 1.48 6.93
C SER A 12 9.06 1.83 6.35
N ASP A 13 9.01 2.48 5.19
CA ASP A 13 7.75 2.81 4.51
C ASP A 13 7.06 1.56 3.96
N PHE A 14 7.84 0.61 3.44
CA PHE A 14 7.32 -0.67 2.98
C PHE A 14 6.81 -1.54 4.12
N ASP A 15 7.48 -1.52 5.28
CA ASP A 15 6.98 -2.19 6.49
C ASP A 15 5.66 -1.60 6.99
N ILE A 16 5.51 -0.28 6.92
CA ILE A 16 4.24 0.41 7.23
C ILE A 16 3.17 0.04 6.20
N SER A 17 3.51 0.04 4.92
CA SER A 17 2.60 -0.34 3.82
C SER A 17 2.07 -1.76 4.00
N ARG A 18 2.97 -2.71 4.37
CA ARG A 18 2.59 -4.09 4.69
C ARG A 18 1.59 -4.16 5.83
N HIS A 19 1.79 -3.37 6.89
CA HIS A 19 0.84 -3.31 8.01
C HIS A 19 -0.52 -2.76 7.57
N LEU A 20 -0.55 -1.69 6.79
CA LEU A 20 -1.78 -1.10 6.26
C LEU A 20 -2.53 -2.05 5.31
N PHE A 21 -1.80 -2.85 4.53
CA PHE A 21 -2.41 -3.85 3.65
C PHE A 21 -3.08 -4.96 4.45
N LEU A 22 -2.47 -5.39 5.56
CA LEU A 22 -3.06 -6.35 6.49
C LEU A 22 -4.31 -5.77 7.16
N GLU A 23 -4.24 -4.53 7.68
CA GLU A 23 -5.41 -3.85 8.24
C GLU A 23 -6.54 -3.73 7.21
N TYR A 24 -6.23 -3.31 5.98
CA TYR A 24 -7.18 -3.26 4.86
C TYR A 24 -7.86 -4.62 4.65
N ALA A 25 -7.08 -5.71 4.66
CA ALA A 25 -7.62 -7.05 4.49
C ALA A 25 -8.56 -7.46 5.63
N GLU A 26 -8.23 -7.11 6.87
CA GLU A 26 -9.12 -7.31 8.02
C GLU A 26 -10.43 -6.54 7.88
N THR A 27 -10.38 -5.28 7.40
CA THR A 27 -11.60 -4.45 7.25
C THR A 27 -12.59 -4.98 6.20
N LEU A 28 -12.12 -5.74 5.21
CA LEU A 28 -12.98 -6.30 4.17
C LEU A 28 -13.87 -7.44 4.69
N GLY A 29 -13.61 -7.98 5.89
CA GLY A 29 -14.50 -8.94 6.56
C GLY A 29 -14.57 -10.33 5.91
N PHE A 30 -13.81 -10.57 4.85
CA PHE A 30 -13.54 -11.90 4.30
C PHE A 30 -12.04 -12.13 4.31
N ASN A 31 -11.61 -13.34 4.68
CA ASN A 31 -10.20 -13.72 4.64
C ASN A 31 -9.70 -13.55 3.21
N LEU A 32 -8.91 -12.52 2.97
CA LEU A 32 -8.12 -12.37 1.76
C LEU A 32 -6.95 -13.37 1.71
N CYS A 33 -7.05 -14.51 2.40
CA CYS A 33 -6.23 -15.72 2.19
C CYS A 33 -6.47 -16.34 0.80
N PHE A 34 -6.65 -15.51 -0.22
CA PHE A 34 -6.38 -15.88 -1.59
C PHE A 34 -4.86 -15.99 -1.70
N GLN A 35 -4.38 -17.09 -2.25
CA GLN A 35 -2.95 -17.38 -2.44
C GLN A 35 -2.12 -16.18 -2.97
N GLY A 36 -2.74 -15.26 -3.72
CA GLY A 36 -2.07 -14.08 -4.24
C GLY A 36 -1.87 -12.89 -3.30
N PHE A 37 -2.52 -12.81 -2.11
CA PHE A 37 -2.28 -11.68 -1.20
C PHE A 37 -1.03 -11.87 -0.34
N ASP A 38 -0.82 -13.08 0.19
CA ASP A 38 0.41 -13.40 0.92
C ASP A 38 1.63 -13.29 0.00
N GLU A 39 1.53 -13.82 -1.23
CA GLU A 39 2.56 -13.65 -2.28
C GLU A 39 2.81 -12.17 -2.60
N GLU A 40 1.75 -11.34 -2.70
CA GLU A 40 1.88 -9.90 -2.92
C GLU A 40 2.60 -9.21 -1.74
N LEU A 41 2.28 -9.58 -0.49
CA LEU A 41 2.96 -9.04 0.69
C LEU A 41 4.44 -9.46 0.76
N GLU A 42 4.75 -10.70 0.38
CA GLU A 42 6.12 -11.20 0.29
C GLU A 42 6.91 -10.55 -0.85
N SER A 43 6.22 -10.18 -1.93
CA SER A 43 6.84 -9.52 -3.09
C SER A 43 7.14 -8.04 -2.86
N LEU A 44 6.72 -7.43 -1.75
CA LEU A 44 7.02 -6.03 -1.47
C LEU A 44 8.54 -5.81 -1.31
N PRO A 45 9.13 -4.80 -1.99
CA PRO A 45 8.49 -3.74 -2.76
C PRO A 45 8.35 -4.00 -4.27
N GLU A 46 8.76 -5.15 -4.80
CA GLU A 46 8.98 -5.44 -6.22
C GLU A 46 7.80 -5.09 -7.14
N GLU A 47 6.57 -5.53 -6.83
CA GLU A 47 5.37 -5.18 -7.64
C GLU A 47 5.01 -3.69 -7.63
N TYR A 48 5.51 -2.94 -6.64
CA TYR A 48 5.22 -1.53 -6.40
C TYR A 48 6.46 -0.65 -6.47
N ALA A 49 7.58 -1.20 -6.94
CA ALA A 49 8.86 -0.51 -6.92
C ALA A 49 8.95 0.51 -8.05
N THR A 50 9.63 1.62 -7.75
CA THR A 50 10.04 2.59 -8.76
C THR A 50 10.93 1.91 -9.82
N PRO A 51 10.89 2.35 -11.10
CA PRO A 51 10.21 3.55 -11.61
C PRO A 51 8.76 3.34 -12.06
N ASN A 52 8.29 2.09 -12.16
CA ASN A 52 7.04 1.77 -12.84
C ASN A 52 5.86 1.61 -11.87
N GLY A 53 6.11 1.26 -10.61
CA GLY A 53 5.14 1.22 -9.54
C GLY A 53 5.46 2.24 -8.45
N CYS A 54 4.50 2.43 -7.55
CA CYS A 54 4.74 3.15 -6.30
C CYS A 54 3.72 2.76 -5.24
N ILE A 55 4.09 2.96 -3.98
CA ILE A 55 3.14 3.05 -2.87
C ILE A 55 3.13 4.49 -2.39
N VAL A 56 1.92 5.01 -2.16
CA VAL A 56 1.70 6.35 -1.64
C VAL A 56 1.15 6.21 -0.23
N LEU A 57 1.76 6.92 0.72
CA LEU A 57 1.40 6.92 2.12
C LEU A 57 0.85 8.29 2.53
N ALA A 58 -0.26 8.27 3.26
CA ALA A 58 -0.86 9.45 3.88
C ALA A 58 -0.47 9.49 5.36
N TRP A 59 0.02 10.64 5.81
CA TRP A 59 0.55 10.86 7.16
C TRP A 59 -0.19 12.00 7.84
N ASP A 60 -0.72 11.73 9.03
CA ASP A 60 -1.15 12.74 10.00
C ASP A 60 -0.08 12.82 11.10
N GLU A 61 0.77 13.85 11.02
CA GLU A 61 1.97 13.99 11.86
C GLU A 61 2.93 12.78 11.76
N LEU A 62 2.96 11.92 12.79
CA LEU A 62 3.77 10.70 12.86
C LEU A 62 2.94 9.44 12.63
N ASP A 63 1.62 9.57 12.54
CA ASP A 63 0.71 8.45 12.35
C ASP A 63 0.38 8.29 10.87
N CYS A 64 0.69 7.12 10.32
CA CYS A 64 0.28 6.79 8.98
C CYS A 64 -1.22 6.52 8.95
N ALA A 65 -1.95 7.40 8.26
CA ALA A 65 -3.40 7.44 8.18
C ALA A 65 -3.99 6.57 7.06
N GLY A 66 -3.18 6.17 6.08
CA GLY A 66 -3.63 5.33 4.98
C GLY A 66 -2.60 5.17 3.87
N CYS A 67 -2.95 4.35 2.88
CA CYS A 67 -2.10 4.08 1.73
C CYS A 67 -2.91 3.84 0.45
N VAL A 68 -2.20 3.91 -0.68
CA VAL A 68 -2.65 3.33 -1.94
C VAL A 68 -1.44 2.85 -2.74
N GLY A 69 -1.54 1.66 -3.32
CA GLY A 69 -0.53 1.09 -4.21
C GLY A 69 -0.91 1.27 -5.68
N LEU A 70 0.08 1.56 -6.51
CA LEU A 70 -0.03 1.58 -7.96
C LEU A 70 0.87 0.49 -8.52
N ARG A 71 0.27 -0.46 -9.24
CA ARG A 71 0.98 -1.53 -9.95
C ARG A 71 0.87 -1.30 -11.47
N PRO A 72 1.97 -1.20 -12.22
CA PRO A 72 1.92 -1.06 -13.68
C PRO A 72 1.40 -2.35 -14.33
N LEU A 73 0.50 -2.22 -15.32
CA LEU A 73 0.06 -3.34 -16.16
C LEU A 73 0.74 -3.29 -17.55
N ASN A 74 1.02 -2.08 -18.05
CA ASN A 74 1.85 -1.78 -19.21
C ASN A 74 2.29 -0.30 -19.16
N ASP A 75 2.96 0.18 -20.20
CA ASP A 75 3.53 1.54 -20.29
C ASP A 75 2.51 2.69 -20.10
N THR A 76 1.21 2.43 -20.26
CA THR A 76 0.15 3.46 -20.22
C THR A 76 -0.99 3.15 -19.26
N VAL A 77 -1.02 1.93 -18.70
CA VAL A 77 -2.11 1.45 -17.85
C VAL A 77 -1.52 0.92 -16.55
N CYS A 78 -2.10 1.35 -15.44
CA CYS A 78 -1.82 0.82 -14.12
C CYS A 78 -3.10 0.35 -13.44
N GLU A 79 -2.91 -0.51 -12.45
CA GLU A 79 -3.92 -0.93 -11.49
C GLU A 79 -3.68 -0.18 -10.18
N MET A 80 -4.72 0.45 -9.66
CA MET A 80 -4.72 1.00 -8.31
C MET A 80 -5.22 -0.08 -7.34
N LYS A 81 -4.41 -0.41 -6.34
CA LYS A 81 -4.70 -1.46 -5.37
C LYS A 81 -4.54 -0.93 -3.95
N ARG A 82 -5.13 -1.66 -3.00
CA ARG A 82 -4.89 -1.46 -1.56
C ARG A 82 -5.14 0.00 -1.11
N LEU A 83 -6.15 0.64 -1.70
CA LEU A 83 -6.61 1.97 -1.28
C LEU A 83 -7.31 1.82 0.08
N TYR A 84 -6.64 2.30 1.12
CA TYR A 84 -7.08 2.15 2.50
C TYR A 84 -6.83 3.43 3.27
N VAL A 85 -7.81 3.81 4.09
CA VAL A 85 -7.71 4.88 5.09
C VAL A 85 -8.18 4.29 6.40
N LYS A 86 -7.39 4.50 7.46
CA LYS A 86 -7.75 4.04 8.80
C LYS A 86 -9.08 4.66 9.22
N PRO A 87 -9.97 3.88 9.87
CA PRO A 87 -11.18 4.42 10.48
C PRO A 87 -10.84 5.53 11.50
N ALA A 88 -11.75 6.50 11.62
CA ALA A 88 -11.65 7.60 12.58
C ALA A 88 -12.05 7.20 14.01
#